data_AF-A0A4S0QZV2-F1
#
_entry.id   AF-A0A4S0QZV2-F1
#
_cell.length_a   1.000
_cell.length_b   1.000
_cell.length_c   1.000
_cell.angle_alpha   90.00
_cell.angle_beta   90.00
_cell.angle_gamma   90.00
#
_symmetry.space_group_name_H-M   'P 1'
#
loop_
_entity.id
_entity.type
_entity.pdbx_description
1 polymer ?
#
loop_
_entity_poly.entity_id
_entity_poly.type
_entity_poly.pdbx_seq_one_letter_code
_entity_poly.pdbx_strand_id
1 'polypeptide(L)'
;MPKIMNIALHTSFGSRFFFGVISQAAIQYRAGPISSGTAGKVGGGDRLPYVVGARGDNFEPLRSLDWQIHVYGEVNAEFRAMLAPAGIPVHAFAWSEAAGKAGLQRDGA
;
A
#
# COMPACT_ATOMS: atom_id res chain seq x y z
N MET A 1 17.84 20.65 -23.97
CA MET A 1 16.82 19.82 -23.31
C MET A 1 17.25 18.36 -23.05
N PRO A 2 17.97 17.62 -23.92
CA PRO A 2 18.28 16.20 -23.65
C PRO A 2 19.32 15.96 -22.54
N LYS A 3 20.27 16.89 -22.34
CA LYS A 3 21.34 16.72 -21.32
C LYS A 3 20.83 16.83 -19.88
N ILE A 4 19.85 17.69 -19.63
CA ILE A 4 19.27 17.89 -18.30
C ILE A 4 18.48 16.64 -17.88
N MET A 5 17.73 16.04 -18.82
CA MET A 5 17.01 14.79 -18.58
C MET A 5 17.96 13.63 -18.29
N ASN A 6 19.08 13.53 -19.01
CA ASN A 6 20.07 12.48 -18.77
C ASN A 6 20.73 12.62 -17.37
N ILE A 7 21.11 13.84 -16.98
CA ILE A 7 21.68 14.11 -15.65
C ILE A 7 20.68 13.79 -14.54
N ALA A 8 19.40 14.15 -14.72
CA ALA A 8 18.36 13.84 -13.74
C ALA A 8 18.19 12.32 -13.54
N LEU A 9 18.23 11.54 -14.63
CA LEU A 9 18.11 10.07 -14.59
C LEU A 9 19.31 9.37 -13.92
N HIS A 10 20.48 9.99 -13.89
CA HIS A 10 21.66 9.45 -13.18
C HIS A 10 21.60 9.61 -11.67
N THR A 11 20.57 10.28 -11.13
CA THR A 11 20.33 10.34 -9.68
C THR A 11 19.38 9.22 -9.22
N SER A 12 19.52 8.75 -7.98
CA SER A 12 18.61 7.75 -7.40
C SER A 12 17.16 8.26 -7.31
N PHE A 13 16.98 9.56 -7.11
CA PHE A 13 15.67 10.19 -7.09
C PHE A 13 15.04 10.26 -8.49
N GLY A 14 15.76 10.77 -9.49
CA GLY A 14 15.24 10.93 -10.84
C GLY A 14 14.99 9.59 -11.55
N SER A 15 15.87 8.60 -11.33
CA SER A 15 15.64 7.23 -11.84
C SER A 15 14.40 6.57 -11.22
N ARG A 16 14.18 6.68 -9.90
CA ARG A 16 12.98 6.16 -9.23
C ARG A 16 11.70 6.84 -9.72
N PHE A 17 11.72 8.16 -9.88
CA PHE A 17 10.58 8.90 -10.41
C PHE A 17 10.23 8.44 -11.83
N PHE A 18 11.22 8.38 -12.71
CA PHE A 18 11.03 7.96 -14.10
C PHE A 18 10.56 6.50 -14.20
N PHE A 19 11.12 5.61 -13.37
CA PHE A 19 10.66 4.23 -13.25
C PHE A 19 9.19 4.18 -12.83
N GLY A 20 8.78 4.93 -11.81
CA GLY A 20 7.38 4.95 -11.35
C GLY A 20 6.39 5.37 -12.43
N VAL A 21 6.78 6.32 -13.29
CA VAL A 21 5.94 6.76 -14.42
C VAL A 21 5.83 5.69 -15.49
N ILE A 22 6.95 5.15 -15.97
CA ILE A 22 6.94 4.18 -17.09
C ILE A 22 6.40 2.82 -16.65
N SER A 23 6.73 2.37 -15.44
CA SER A 23 6.20 1.13 -14.87
C SER A 23 4.74 1.24 -14.43
N GLN A 24 4.16 2.43 -14.50
CA GLN A 24 2.79 2.74 -14.03
C GLN A 24 2.58 2.50 -12.53
N ALA A 25 3.66 2.30 -11.75
CA ALA A 25 3.59 2.17 -10.30
C ALA A 25 3.12 3.46 -9.60
N ALA A 26 3.13 4.60 -10.31
CA ALA A 26 2.67 5.90 -9.82
C ALA A 26 1.18 6.22 -10.11
N ILE A 27 0.42 5.31 -10.75
CA ILE A 27 -1.01 5.52 -10.96
C ILE A 27 -1.75 5.52 -9.62
N GLN A 28 -2.65 6.48 -9.45
CA GLN A 28 -3.51 6.64 -8.28
C GLN A 28 -4.91 7.09 -8.70
N TYR A 29 -5.93 6.62 -7.98
CA TYR A 29 -7.34 6.80 -8.31
C TYR A 29 -8.10 7.64 -7.26
N ARG A 30 -7.44 8.59 -6.58
CA ARG A 30 -8.01 9.33 -5.44
C ARG A 30 -9.35 10.04 -5.70
N ALA A 31 -9.68 10.34 -6.95
CA ALA A 31 -10.96 10.95 -7.33
C ALA A 31 -12.10 9.93 -7.58
N GLY A 32 -11.84 8.63 -7.38
CA GLY A 32 -12.81 7.56 -7.62
C GLY A 32 -13.90 7.50 -6.55
N PRO A 33 -15.09 6.95 -6.87
CA PRO A 33 -16.24 6.91 -5.96
C PRO A 33 -16.02 6.06 -4.70
N ILE A 34 -15.02 5.17 -4.72
CA ILE A 34 -14.64 4.28 -3.61
C ILE A 34 -13.30 4.67 -2.97
N SER A 35 -12.69 5.77 -3.40
CA SER A 35 -11.41 6.24 -2.91
C SER A 35 -11.63 7.27 -1.81
N SER A 36 -11.57 6.82 -0.56
CA SER A 36 -11.78 7.68 0.61
C SER A 36 -10.86 7.30 1.76
N GLY A 37 -10.69 8.24 2.70
CA GLY A 37 -9.89 8.03 3.90
C GLY A 37 -8.37 8.03 3.66
N THR A 38 -7.65 7.99 4.77
CA THR A 38 -6.18 7.94 4.83
C THR A 38 -5.76 7.10 6.04
N ALA A 39 -4.78 6.24 5.85
CA ALA A 39 -4.06 5.54 6.92
C ALA A 39 -2.56 5.79 6.76
N GLY A 40 -1.99 6.56 7.68
CA GLY A 40 -0.59 7.02 7.57
C GLY A 40 -0.38 7.91 6.36
N LYS A 41 0.45 7.45 5.41
CA LYS A 41 0.73 8.15 4.14
C LYS A 41 -0.06 7.58 2.96
N VAL A 42 -0.84 6.52 3.18
CA VAL A 42 -1.64 5.87 2.14
C VAL A 42 -3.03 6.47 2.14
N GLY A 43 -3.45 7.03 1.01
CA GLY A 43 -4.81 7.52 0.79
C GLY A 43 -5.64 6.53 -0.01
N GLY A 44 -6.97 6.61 0.10
CA GLY A 44 -7.88 5.86 -0.76
C GLY A 44 -7.56 6.08 -2.25
N GLY A 45 -7.46 4.99 -3.02
CA GLY A 45 -7.10 5.02 -4.44
C GLY A 45 -5.60 4.96 -4.74
N ASP A 46 -4.73 4.99 -3.71
CA ASP A 46 -3.31 4.71 -3.90
C ASP A 46 -3.06 3.21 -4.12
N ARG A 47 -1.96 2.88 -4.78
CA ARG A 47 -1.47 1.50 -4.86
C ARG A 47 -1.00 1.04 -3.47
N LEU A 48 -1.40 -0.17 -3.05
CA LEU A 48 -0.93 -0.76 -1.80
C LEU A 48 0.60 -0.87 -1.79
N PRO A 49 1.30 -0.31 -0.77
CA PRO A 49 2.75 -0.45 -0.64
C PRO A 49 3.17 -1.91 -0.41
N TYR A 50 4.24 -2.35 -1.05
CA TYR A 50 4.80 -3.69 -0.82
C TYR A 50 5.61 -3.74 0.48
N VAL A 51 5.36 -4.77 1.30
CA VAL A 51 6.05 -4.99 2.58
C VAL A 51 6.42 -6.46 2.72
N VAL A 52 7.71 -6.72 2.94
CA VAL A 52 8.22 -8.04 3.31
C VAL A 52 8.05 -8.22 4.82
N GLY A 53 7.44 -9.34 5.20
CA GLY A 53 7.30 -9.79 6.59
C GLY A 53 8.16 -11.02 6.89
N ALA A 54 8.13 -11.48 8.14
CA ALA A 54 8.95 -12.62 8.60
C ALA A 54 8.57 -13.96 7.93
N ARG A 55 7.34 -14.10 7.43
CA ARG A 55 6.80 -15.36 6.87
C ARG A 55 6.32 -15.23 5.42
N GLY A 56 6.72 -14.17 4.72
CA GLY A 56 6.26 -13.87 3.36
C GLY A 56 6.13 -12.37 3.13
N ASP A 57 5.15 -11.95 2.34
CA ASP A 57 4.86 -10.55 2.08
C ASP A 57 3.36 -10.27 2.09
N ASN A 58 3.00 -8.99 2.07
CA ASN A 58 1.62 -8.55 2.08
C ASN A 58 0.89 -8.74 0.74
N PHE A 59 1.57 -9.15 -0.34
CA PHE A 59 0.95 -9.36 -1.64
C PHE A 59 0.48 -10.81 -1.83
N GLU A 60 0.91 -11.75 -0.98
CA GLU A 60 0.45 -13.14 -1.04
C GLU A 60 -1.09 -13.28 -0.99
N PRO A 61 -1.83 -12.57 -0.11
CA PRO A 61 -3.30 -12.62 -0.11
C PRO A 61 -3.97 -12.03 -1.35
N LEU A 62 -3.28 -11.13 -2.08
CA LEU A 62 -3.81 -10.51 -3.30
C LEU A 62 -4.02 -11.52 -4.44
N ARG A 63 -3.46 -12.74 -4.33
CA ARG A 63 -3.68 -13.82 -5.30
C ARG A 63 -5.13 -14.28 -5.41
N SER A 64 -5.95 -14.02 -4.38
CA SER A 64 -7.40 -14.27 -4.42
C SER A 64 -8.11 -13.43 -5.48
N LEU A 65 -7.58 -12.25 -5.81
CA LEU A 65 -8.25 -11.23 -6.64
C LEU A 65 -9.59 -10.74 -6.08
N ASP A 66 -9.83 -10.98 -4.78
CA ASP A 66 -11.04 -10.58 -4.07
C ASP A 66 -10.81 -9.31 -3.23
N TRP A 67 -11.93 -8.68 -2.85
CA TRP A 67 -11.94 -7.64 -1.82
C TRP A 67 -11.36 -8.17 -0.52
N GLN A 68 -10.50 -7.37 0.12
CA GLN A 68 -9.81 -7.75 1.33
C GLN A 68 -9.38 -6.53 2.13
N ILE A 69 -9.21 -6.71 3.44
CA ILE A 69 -8.78 -5.68 4.37
C ILE A 69 -7.43 -6.09 4.93
N HIS A 70 -6.45 -5.19 4.87
CA HIS A 70 -5.09 -5.43 5.36
C HIS A 70 -4.86 -4.58 6.59
N VAL A 71 -4.64 -5.20 7.74
CA VAL A 71 -4.28 -4.50 8.97
C VAL A 71 -2.81 -4.73 9.28
N TYR A 72 -2.07 -3.65 9.50
CA TYR A 72 -0.64 -3.71 9.84
C TYR A 72 -0.45 -3.49 11.33
N GLY A 73 -0.59 -4.58 12.09
CA GLY A 73 -0.53 -4.59 13.54
C GLY A 73 -1.65 -5.45 14.13
N GLU A 74 -2.17 -5.00 15.25
CA GLU A 74 -3.23 -5.69 15.99
C GLU A 74 -4.61 -5.36 15.43
N VAL A 75 -5.42 -6.39 15.22
CA VAL A 75 -6.83 -6.23 14.85
C VAL A 75 -7.69 -6.44 16.09
N ASN A 76 -8.35 -5.37 16.54
CA ASN A 76 -9.23 -5.47 17.70
C ASN A 76 -10.52 -6.28 17.39
N ALA A 77 -11.12 -6.84 18.43
CA ALA A 77 -12.29 -7.73 18.30
C ALA A 77 -13.53 -7.01 17.77
N GLU A 78 -13.72 -5.74 18.13
CA GLU A 78 -14.85 -4.91 17.71
C GLU A 78 -14.84 -4.68 16.19
N PHE A 79 -13.67 -4.39 15.62
CA PHE A 79 -13.47 -4.23 14.18
C PHE A 79 -13.75 -5.52 13.41
N ARG A 80 -13.30 -6.68 13.94
CA ARG A 80 -13.63 -7.98 13.35
C ARG A 80 -15.13 -8.27 13.38
N ALA A 81 -15.79 -7.98 14.51
CA ALA A 81 -17.21 -8.17 14.66
C ALA A 81 -18.02 -7.27 13.71
N MET A 82 -17.60 -6.02 13.55
CA MET A 82 -18.22 -5.05 12.62
C MET A 82 -18.16 -5.54 11.16
N LEU A 83 -17.06 -6.18 10.75
CA LEU A 83 -16.85 -6.65 9.38
C LEU A 83 -17.42 -8.03 9.09
N ALA A 84 -17.72 -8.83 10.12
CA ALA A 84 -18.19 -10.20 9.95
C ALA A 84 -19.41 -10.34 8.99
N PRO A 85 -20.42 -9.45 9.02
CA PRO A 85 -21.55 -9.53 8.09
C PRO A 85 -21.18 -9.27 6.62
N ALA A 86 -20.09 -8.54 6.34
CA ALA A 86 -19.66 -8.22 4.99
C ALA A 86 -18.93 -9.39 4.31
N GLY A 87 -18.45 -10.39 5.07
CA GLY A 87 -17.72 -11.53 4.55
C GLY A 87 -16.36 -11.20 3.92
N ILE A 88 -15.87 -9.97 4.07
CA ILE A 88 -14.59 -9.52 3.52
C ILE A 88 -13.44 -10.07 4.38
N PRO A 89 -12.48 -10.81 3.81
CA PRO A 89 -11.31 -11.31 4.53
C PRO A 89 -10.48 -10.18 5.18
N VAL A 90 -10.10 -10.37 6.44
CA VAL A 90 -9.21 -9.47 7.18
C VAL A 90 -7.86 -10.15 7.41
N HIS A 91 -6.82 -9.66 6.73
CA HIS A 91 -5.44 -10.13 6.86
C HIS A 91 -4.67 -9.23 7.83
N ALA A 92 -4.22 -9.80 8.93
CA ALA A 92 -3.39 -9.10 9.92
C ALA A 92 -1.92 -9.43 9.68
N PHE A 93 -1.11 -8.39 9.46
CA PHE A 93 0.34 -8.49 9.32
C PHE A 93 0.99 -7.91 10.57
N ALA A 94 1.94 -8.63 11.17
CA ALA A 94 2.70 -8.11 12.31
C ALA A 94 3.36 -6.78 11.95
N TRP A 95 3.22 -5.79 12.83
CA TRP A 95 3.83 -4.48 12.61
C TRP A 95 5.35 -4.61 12.46
N SER A 96 5.91 -3.87 11.50
CA SER A 96 7.35 -3.84 11.25
C SER A 96 7.82 -2.43 10.88
N GLU A 97 9.11 -2.15 11.08
CA GLU A 97 9.69 -0.89 10.58
C GLU A 97 9.55 -0.75 9.07
N ALA A 98 9.57 -1.85 8.33
CA ALA A 98 9.39 -1.85 6.88
C ALA A 98 8.00 -1.31 6.50
N ALA A 99 6.94 -1.71 7.23
CA ALA A 99 5.60 -1.17 7.04
C ALA A 99 5.55 0.34 7.31
N GLY A 100 6.15 0.80 8.41
CA GLY A 100 6.24 2.23 8.73
C GLY A 100 7.02 3.03 7.68
N LYS A 101 8.15 2.50 7.18
CA LYS A 101 8.95 3.12 6.10
C LYS A 101 8.19 3.15 4.78
N ALA A 102 7.35 2.15 4.51
CA ALA A 102 6.46 2.09 3.35
C ALA A 102 5.27 3.08 3.46
N GLY A 103 5.07 3.72 4.61
CA GLY A 103 4.05 4.74 4.82
C GLY A 103 2.75 4.22 5.42
N LEU A 104 2.71 2.96 5.84
CA LEU A 104 1.55 2.37 6.51
C LEU A 104 1.45 2.85 7.96
N GLN A 105 0.25 2.72 8.54
CA GLN A 105 -0.04 3.10 9.91
C GLN A 105 -0.17 1.86 10.79
N ARG A 106 0.44 1.90 11.98
CA ARG A 106 0.33 0.83 12.96
C ARG A 106 -1.12 0.69 13.41
N ASP A 107 -1.60 -0.55 13.40
CA ASP A 107 -2.96 -0.96 13.73
C ASP A 107 -4.02 -0.30 12.81
N GLY A 108 -3.57 0.24 11.67
CA GLY A 108 -4.42 0.81 10.62
C GLY A 108 -4.82 -0.23 9.59
N ALA A 109 -6.06 -0.08 9.09
CA ALA A 109 -6.65 -0.83 7.99
C ALA A 109 -6.67 0.00 6.70
#